data_AF-A0ABD6T6N3-F1
#
_entry.id   AF-A0ABD6T6N3-F1
#
_cell.length_a   1.000
_cell.length_b   1.000
_cell.length_c   1.000
_cell.angle_alpha   90.00
_cell.angle_beta   90.00
_cell.angle_gamma   90.00
#
_symmetry.space_group_name_H-M   'P 1'
#
loop_
_entity.id
_entity.type
_entity.pdbx_description
1 polymer ?
#
loop_
_entity_poly.entity_id
_entity_poly.type
_entity_poly.pdbx_seq_one_letter_code
_entity_poly.pdbx_strand_id
1 'polypeptide(L)'
;MNLENMVRDIWYGDIPNDRIENLKSKLKDVTTEKESFLLINKLLKLGDFSVKGLLIQLMNSTQDEVILNLCTRLFCSIATHDDLLDTNNLKFLSNASEDGVHTFAASAGETLSYNVVPYLLTLLEEWEDTFIEKSIRNTLALMLGINDDYYERSIEELGEIYFELVKNCDATKYYYHNDLSFPGDLVKKLIPRVMVSLRDKKTFDMVTIPSILSIWSGIKSPVQYGAIITDEKYRELMLYIDSLTKKEWKIGEKYFYGHLVV
;
A
#
# COMPACT_ATOMS: atom_id res chain seq x y z
N MET A 1 -7.58 -18.75 5.47
CA MET A 1 -7.26 -17.39 5.94
C MET A 1 -8.56 -16.66 6.22
N ASN A 2 -8.75 -16.10 7.42
CA ASN A 2 -9.90 -15.23 7.72
C ASN A 2 -9.67 -13.87 7.02
N LEU A 3 -10.69 -13.35 6.32
CA LEU A 3 -10.61 -12.06 5.62
C LEU A 3 -10.38 -10.90 6.60
N GLU A 4 -11.00 -10.94 7.77
CA GLU A 4 -10.85 -9.90 8.80
C GLU A 4 -9.40 -9.82 9.31
N ASN A 5 -8.72 -10.97 9.42
CA ASN A 5 -7.31 -10.98 9.78
C ASN A 5 -6.46 -10.38 8.66
N MET A 6 -6.82 -10.64 7.40
CA MET A 6 -6.12 -10.10 6.25
C MET A 6 -6.26 -8.58 6.16
N VAL A 7 -7.41 -8.00 6.56
CA VAL A 7 -7.64 -6.55 6.63
C VAL A 7 -6.62 -5.85 7.53
N ARG A 8 -6.14 -6.53 8.59
CA ARG A 8 -5.22 -5.96 9.58
C ARG A 8 -3.77 -6.39 9.40
N ASP A 9 -3.50 -7.32 8.49
CA ASP A 9 -2.14 -7.83 8.25
C ASP A 9 -1.35 -6.87 7.36
N ILE A 10 -0.02 -6.90 7.48
CA ILE A 10 0.89 -6.02 6.73
C ILE A 10 1.07 -6.44 5.26
N TRP A 11 0.41 -7.51 4.81
CA TRP A 11 0.59 -8.11 3.49
C TRP A 11 -0.58 -9.05 3.16
N TYR A 12 -0.53 -9.69 1.97
CA TYR A 12 -1.64 -10.46 1.42
C TYR A 12 -1.45 -11.99 1.51
N GLY A 13 -0.62 -12.44 2.46
CA GLY A 13 -0.28 -13.84 2.73
C GLY A 13 0.66 -14.48 1.70
N ASP A 14 1.02 -15.75 1.89
CA ASP A 14 2.04 -16.43 1.10
C ASP A 14 1.72 -16.53 -0.41
N ILE A 15 2.77 -16.65 -1.23
CA ILE A 15 2.65 -16.96 -2.66
C ILE A 15 1.91 -18.30 -2.80
N PRO A 16 0.85 -18.38 -3.62
CA PRO A 16 0.09 -19.61 -3.76
C PRO A 16 0.91 -20.69 -4.48
N ASN A 17 0.77 -21.94 -4.02
CA ASN A 17 1.29 -23.11 -4.73
C ASN A 17 0.21 -23.65 -5.69
N ASP A 18 -0.17 -22.85 -6.70
CA ASP A 18 -1.12 -23.23 -7.76
C ASP A 18 -0.69 -22.59 -9.08
N ARG A 19 -1.18 -23.11 -10.21
CA ARG A 19 -0.90 -22.56 -11.53
C ARG A 19 -1.88 -21.47 -11.91
N ILE A 20 -1.42 -20.47 -12.66
CA ILE A 20 -2.25 -19.35 -13.13
C ILE A 20 -3.48 -19.87 -13.89
N GLU A 21 -3.30 -20.86 -14.78
CA GLU A 21 -4.38 -21.41 -15.60
C GLU A 21 -5.48 -22.06 -14.75
N ASN A 22 -5.10 -22.78 -13.69
CA ASN A 22 -6.04 -23.40 -12.77
C ASN A 22 -6.84 -22.34 -12.01
N LEU A 23 -6.17 -21.30 -11.52
CA LEU A 23 -6.82 -20.20 -10.80
C LEU A 23 -7.75 -19.40 -11.71
N LYS A 24 -7.35 -19.13 -12.96
CA LYS A 24 -8.21 -18.50 -13.98
C LYS A 24 -9.43 -19.34 -14.29
N SER A 25 -9.29 -20.67 -14.36
CA SER A 25 -10.45 -21.55 -14.55
C SER A 25 -11.43 -21.43 -13.38
N LYS A 26 -10.93 -21.50 -12.14
CA LYS A 26 -11.76 -21.35 -10.93
C LYS A 26 -12.47 -19.99 -10.86
N LEU A 27 -11.83 -18.93 -11.37
CA LEU A 27 -12.39 -17.59 -11.37
C LEU A 27 -13.63 -17.46 -12.26
N LYS A 28 -13.76 -18.28 -13.31
CA LYS A 28 -14.95 -18.31 -14.19
C LYS A 28 -16.18 -18.87 -13.51
N ASP A 29 -15.97 -19.77 -12.54
CA ASP A 29 -17.03 -20.50 -11.85
C ASP A 29 -17.33 -19.89 -10.47
N VAL A 30 -16.81 -18.69 -10.18
CA VAL A 30 -16.92 -18.08 -8.86
C VAL A 30 -18.34 -17.57 -8.61
N THR A 31 -18.89 -17.90 -7.44
CA THR A 31 -20.26 -17.51 -7.07
C THR A 31 -20.33 -16.48 -5.95
N THR A 32 -19.21 -16.19 -5.31
CA THR A 32 -19.15 -15.26 -4.16
C THR A 32 -18.06 -14.20 -4.34
N GLU A 33 -18.31 -13.01 -3.83
CA GLU A 33 -17.35 -11.90 -3.83
C GLU A 33 -16.06 -12.25 -3.08
N LYS A 34 -16.18 -12.96 -1.96
CA LYS A 34 -15.06 -13.47 -1.17
C LYS A 34 -14.15 -14.39 -1.98
N GLU A 35 -14.72 -15.38 -2.67
CA GLU A 35 -13.92 -16.29 -3.50
C GLU A 35 -13.29 -15.53 -4.67
N SER A 36 -14.02 -14.57 -5.25
CA SER A 36 -13.53 -13.73 -6.34
C SER A 36 -12.29 -12.95 -5.89
N PHE A 37 -12.38 -12.22 -4.78
CA PHE A 37 -11.24 -11.50 -4.20
C PHE A 37 -10.05 -12.42 -3.91
N LEU A 38 -10.29 -13.59 -3.29
CA LEU A 38 -9.21 -14.52 -2.94
C LEU A 38 -8.50 -15.09 -4.19
N LEU A 39 -9.22 -15.35 -5.27
CA LEU A 39 -8.64 -15.81 -6.54
C LEU A 39 -7.88 -14.68 -7.24
N ILE A 40 -8.45 -13.48 -7.29
CA ILE A 40 -7.79 -12.28 -7.84
C ILE A 40 -6.48 -12.01 -7.10
N ASN A 41 -6.49 -11.98 -5.77
CA ASN A 41 -5.30 -11.80 -4.94
C ASN A 41 -4.23 -12.88 -5.25
N LYS A 42 -4.63 -14.16 -5.36
CA LYS A 42 -3.67 -15.22 -5.71
C LYS A 42 -3.05 -15.03 -7.09
N LEU A 43 -3.84 -14.64 -8.09
CA LEU A 43 -3.36 -14.41 -9.45
C LEU A 43 -2.38 -13.22 -9.51
N LEU A 44 -2.71 -12.11 -8.84
CA LEU A 44 -1.81 -10.96 -8.73
C LEU A 44 -0.49 -11.32 -8.06
N LYS A 45 -0.53 -12.16 -7.00
CA LYS A 45 0.70 -12.64 -6.32
C LYS A 45 1.58 -13.54 -7.19
N LEU A 46 1.04 -14.09 -8.27
CA LEU A 46 1.78 -14.85 -9.28
C LEU A 46 2.22 -13.97 -10.47
N GLY A 47 1.98 -12.65 -10.40
CA GLY A 47 2.35 -11.68 -11.43
C GLY A 47 1.35 -11.57 -12.58
N ASP A 48 0.16 -12.16 -12.46
CA ASP A 48 -0.87 -12.06 -13.49
C ASP A 48 -1.73 -10.81 -13.30
N PHE A 49 -1.23 -9.66 -13.74
CA PHE A 49 -1.94 -8.38 -13.65
C PHE A 49 -3.14 -8.24 -14.60
N SER A 50 -3.37 -9.22 -15.49
CA SER A 50 -4.54 -9.20 -16.39
C SER A 50 -5.89 -9.23 -15.65
N VAL A 51 -5.91 -9.63 -14.37
CA VAL A 51 -7.12 -9.63 -13.55
C VAL A 51 -7.39 -8.29 -12.83
N LYS A 52 -6.56 -7.26 -13.03
CA LYS A 52 -6.72 -5.95 -12.37
C LYS A 52 -8.11 -5.34 -12.63
N GLY A 53 -8.62 -5.46 -13.85
CA GLY A 53 -9.97 -4.99 -14.18
C GLY A 53 -11.08 -5.64 -13.35
N LEU A 54 -10.92 -6.94 -12.99
CA LEU A 54 -11.88 -7.63 -12.13
C LEU A 54 -11.80 -7.13 -10.68
N LEU A 55 -10.61 -6.79 -10.20
CA LEU A 55 -10.44 -6.15 -8.89
C LEU A 55 -11.16 -4.82 -8.83
N ILE A 56 -10.94 -3.97 -9.84
CA ILE A 56 -11.57 -2.64 -9.94
C ILE A 56 -13.09 -2.77 -10.03
N GLN A 57 -13.60 -3.73 -10.81
CA GLN A 57 -15.03 -3.99 -10.89
C GLN A 57 -15.59 -4.37 -9.52
N LEU A 58 -14.97 -5.34 -8.83
CA LEU A 58 -15.41 -5.80 -7.52
C LEU A 58 -15.39 -4.65 -6.49
N MET A 59 -14.31 -3.86 -6.47
CA MET A 59 -14.15 -2.69 -5.61
C MET A 59 -15.27 -1.66 -5.80
N ASN A 60 -15.71 -1.43 -7.04
CA ASN A 60 -16.73 -0.43 -7.34
C ASN A 60 -18.18 -0.97 -7.26
N SER A 61 -18.38 -2.28 -7.09
CA SER A 61 -19.73 -2.88 -7.05
C SER A 61 -20.12 -3.50 -5.72
N THR A 62 -19.15 -3.97 -4.93
CA THR A 62 -19.42 -4.67 -3.67
C THR A 62 -20.16 -3.77 -2.67
N GLN A 63 -21.05 -4.38 -1.89
CA GLN A 63 -21.68 -3.76 -0.72
C GLN A 63 -21.15 -4.34 0.59
N ASP A 64 -20.22 -5.30 0.52
CA ASP A 64 -19.55 -5.88 1.67
C ASP A 64 -18.32 -5.02 2.01
N GLU A 65 -18.36 -4.37 3.17
CA GLU A 65 -17.32 -3.45 3.62
C GLU A 65 -15.96 -4.13 3.83
N VAL A 66 -15.95 -5.40 4.25
CA VAL A 66 -14.69 -6.17 4.39
C VAL A 66 -14.09 -6.42 3.01
N ILE A 67 -14.91 -6.77 2.02
CA ILE A 67 -14.46 -6.96 0.64
C ILE A 67 -13.99 -5.64 0.04
N LEU A 68 -14.73 -4.55 0.23
CA LEU A 68 -14.34 -3.22 -0.24
C LEU A 68 -12.97 -2.83 0.32
N ASN A 69 -12.79 -2.91 1.64
CA ASN A 69 -11.55 -2.55 2.30
C ASN A 69 -10.36 -3.38 1.82
N LEU A 70 -10.56 -4.68 1.58
CA LEU A 70 -9.54 -5.55 1.01
C LEU A 70 -9.22 -5.21 -0.45
N CYS A 71 -10.22 -4.90 -1.26
CA CYS A 71 -10.04 -4.50 -2.65
C CYS A 71 -9.29 -3.16 -2.73
N THR A 72 -9.68 -2.16 -1.94
CA THR A 72 -9.05 -0.85 -1.87
C THR A 72 -7.57 -0.94 -1.50
N ARG A 73 -7.24 -1.71 -0.47
CA ARG A 73 -5.85 -1.97 -0.07
C ARG A 73 -5.06 -2.62 -1.20
N LEU A 74 -5.59 -3.71 -1.75
CA LEU A 74 -4.93 -4.45 -2.83
C LEU A 74 -4.73 -3.57 -4.07
N PHE A 75 -5.72 -2.76 -4.44
CA PHE A 75 -5.64 -1.80 -5.53
C PHE A 75 -4.51 -0.79 -5.28
N CYS A 76 -4.44 -0.17 -4.10
CA CYS A 76 -3.35 0.78 -3.80
C CYS A 76 -1.96 0.14 -3.97
N SER A 77 -1.81 -1.12 -3.56
CA SER A 77 -0.58 -1.90 -3.71
C SER A 77 -0.21 -2.28 -5.16
N ILE A 78 -1.15 -2.30 -6.09
CA ILE A 78 -0.93 -2.74 -7.49
C ILE A 78 -1.34 -1.70 -8.56
N ALA A 79 -1.79 -0.52 -8.14
CA ALA A 79 -2.16 0.56 -9.05
C ALA A 79 -0.93 1.13 -9.76
N THR A 80 -1.08 1.35 -11.06
CA THR A 80 -0.14 2.11 -11.90
C THR A 80 -0.46 3.60 -11.86
N HIS A 81 0.39 4.42 -12.49
CA HIS A 81 0.09 5.83 -12.72
C HIS A 81 -1.20 6.01 -13.52
N ASP A 82 -1.41 5.21 -14.57
CA ASP A 82 -2.58 5.27 -15.44
C ASP A 82 -3.86 4.82 -14.72
N ASP A 83 -3.76 3.78 -13.87
CA ASP A 83 -4.89 3.32 -13.07
C ASP A 83 -5.42 4.43 -12.13
N LEU A 84 -4.53 5.31 -11.66
CA LEU A 84 -4.87 6.45 -10.81
C LEU A 84 -5.33 7.68 -11.59
N LEU A 85 -5.05 7.77 -12.89
CA LEU A 85 -5.55 8.87 -13.74
C LEU A 85 -6.98 8.60 -14.22
N ASP A 86 -7.39 7.34 -14.33
CA ASP A 86 -8.76 6.97 -14.64
C ASP A 86 -9.66 7.06 -13.40
N THR A 87 -10.40 8.16 -13.29
CA THR A 87 -11.35 8.40 -12.19
C THR A 87 -12.46 7.34 -12.10
N ASN A 88 -12.71 6.58 -13.18
CA ASN A 88 -13.68 5.47 -13.12
C ASN A 88 -13.21 4.33 -12.20
N ASN A 89 -11.91 4.20 -11.97
CA ASN A 89 -11.37 3.14 -11.13
C ASN A 89 -11.66 3.34 -9.65
N LEU A 90 -11.90 4.58 -9.21
CA LEU A 90 -12.12 4.95 -7.80
C LEU A 90 -13.54 5.47 -7.52
N LYS A 91 -14.53 5.10 -8.35
CA LYS A 91 -15.94 5.53 -8.20
C LYS A 91 -16.55 5.22 -6.83
N PHE A 92 -16.10 4.16 -6.17
CA PHE A 92 -16.59 3.79 -4.84
C PHE A 92 -16.41 4.93 -3.82
N LEU A 93 -15.38 5.79 -3.98
CA LEU A 93 -15.11 6.89 -3.07
C LEU A 93 -16.28 7.88 -2.96
N SER A 94 -17.04 8.09 -4.05
CA SER A 94 -18.17 9.02 -4.04
C SER A 94 -19.32 8.61 -3.11
N ASN A 95 -19.39 7.35 -2.69
CA ASN A 95 -20.42 6.84 -1.77
C ASN A 95 -19.82 5.95 -0.67
N ALA A 96 -18.51 6.06 -0.40
CA ALA A 96 -17.84 5.23 0.58
C ALA A 96 -18.28 5.59 2.00
N SER A 97 -18.33 4.60 2.89
CA SER A 97 -18.48 4.82 4.33
C SER A 97 -17.24 5.54 4.88
N GLU A 98 -17.35 6.06 6.11
CA GLU A 98 -16.21 6.64 6.84
C GLU A 98 -15.04 5.64 6.92
N ASP A 99 -15.34 4.37 7.20
CA ASP A 99 -14.35 3.30 7.26
C ASP A 99 -13.71 3.00 5.88
N GLY A 100 -14.51 3.09 4.80
CA GLY A 100 -14.02 2.94 3.43
C GLY A 100 -13.07 4.07 3.02
N VAL A 101 -13.43 5.32 3.31
CA VAL A 101 -12.58 6.50 3.06
C VAL A 101 -11.31 6.43 3.91
N HIS A 102 -11.43 6.10 5.20
CA HIS A 102 -10.29 5.92 6.09
C HIS A 102 -9.34 4.82 5.58
N THR A 103 -9.88 3.70 5.09
CA THR A 103 -9.08 2.61 4.51
C THR A 103 -8.34 3.06 3.25
N PHE A 104 -9.00 3.80 2.36
CA PHE A 104 -8.33 4.37 1.18
C PHE A 104 -7.22 5.32 1.59
N ALA A 105 -7.51 6.30 2.46
CA ALA A 105 -6.53 7.29 2.92
C ALA A 105 -5.30 6.62 3.56
N ALA A 106 -5.50 5.61 4.42
CA ALA A 106 -4.43 4.88 5.08
C ALA A 106 -3.57 4.03 4.10
N SER A 107 -4.15 3.61 2.98
CA SER A 107 -3.50 2.73 1.99
C SER A 107 -2.91 3.48 0.80
N ALA A 108 -3.36 4.72 0.54
CA ALA A 108 -2.97 5.51 -0.62
C ALA A 108 -1.46 5.75 -0.69
N GLY A 109 -0.75 5.78 0.44
CA GLY A 109 0.72 5.85 0.48
C GLY A 109 1.42 4.65 -0.16
N GLU A 110 0.77 3.48 -0.21
CA GLU A 110 1.29 2.28 -0.87
C GLU A 110 1.21 2.37 -2.41
N THR A 111 0.50 3.37 -2.93
CA THR A 111 0.50 3.65 -4.38
C THR A 111 1.88 4.09 -4.87
N LEU A 112 2.62 4.83 -4.03
CA LEU A 112 3.91 5.44 -4.33
C LEU A 112 3.89 6.34 -5.57
N SER A 113 2.71 6.78 -5.97
CA SER A 113 2.46 7.60 -7.15
C SER A 113 1.83 8.91 -6.72
N TYR A 114 2.41 10.02 -7.18
CA TYR A 114 1.86 11.35 -6.93
C TYR A 114 0.45 11.54 -7.52
N ASN A 115 0.02 10.71 -8.47
CA ASN A 115 -1.34 10.77 -9.02
C ASN A 115 -2.44 10.43 -8.00
N VAL A 116 -2.11 9.88 -6.83
CA VAL A 116 -3.08 9.71 -5.74
C VAL A 116 -3.34 11.00 -4.96
N VAL A 117 -2.42 11.96 -5.00
CA VAL A 117 -2.47 13.19 -4.17
C VAL A 117 -3.72 14.03 -4.45
N PRO A 118 -4.16 14.25 -5.71
CA PRO A 118 -5.41 14.97 -5.97
C PRO A 118 -6.63 14.37 -5.27
N TYR A 119 -6.74 13.03 -5.22
CA TYR A 119 -7.81 12.37 -4.47
C TYR A 119 -7.73 12.64 -2.98
N LEU A 120 -6.53 12.61 -2.41
CA LEU A 120 -6.33 12.91 -0.98
C LEU A 120 -6.65 14.37 -0.64
N LEU A 121 -6.34 15.31 -1.53
CA LEU A 121 -6.71 16.73 -1.34
C LEU A 121 -8.23 16.93 -1.38
N THR A 122 -8.91 16.32 -2.35
CA THR A 122 -10.40 16.36 -2.42
C THR A 122 -11.03 15.71 -1.19
N LEU A 123 -10.53 14.54 -0.77
CA LEU A 123 -11.02 13.91 0.46
C LEU A 123 -10.73 14.75 1.70
N LEU A 124 -9.62 15.47 1.75
CA LEU A 124 -9.31 16.37 2.87
C LEU A 124 -10.35 17.51 2.95
N GLU A 125 -10.74 18.08 1.81
CA GLU A 125 -11.79 19.11 1.75
C GLU A 125 -13.15 18.58 2.24
N GLU A 126 -13.51 17.35 1.86
CA GLU A 126 -14.79 16.75 2.24
C GLU A 126 -14.84 16.26 3.70
N TRP A 127 -13.70 15.80 4.24
CA TRP A 127 -13.61 15.11 5.53
C TRP A 127 -12.79 15.89 6.58
N GLU A 128 -12.55 17.17 6.36
CA GLU A 128 -11.98 18.07 7.37
C GLU A 128 -12.81 18.05 8.66
N ASP A 129 -12.16 18.19 9.82
CA ASP A 129 -12.77 18.14 11.15
C ASP A 129 -13.42 16.79 11.54
N THR A 130 -13.18 15.73 10.76
CA THR A 130 -13.59 14.35 11.09
C THR A 130 -12.41 13.53 11.60
N PHE A 131 -12.68 12.33 12.14
CA PHE A 131 -11.59 11.44 12.58
C PHE A 131 -10.71 10.93 11.42
N ILE A 132 -11.18 11.05 10.17
CA ILE A 132 -10.48 10.60 8.96
C ILE A 132 -9.39 11.59 8.55
N GLU A 133 -9.57 12.88 8.84
CA GLU A 133 -8.65 13.98 8.50
C GLU A 133 -7.20 13.62 8.82
N LYS A 134 -6.96 13.08 10.02
CA LYS A 134 -5.63 12.67 10.47
C LYS A 134 -5.00 11.62 9.53
N SER A 135 -5.77 10.65 9.05
CA SER A 135 -5.29 9.62 8.13
C SER A 135 -4.90 10.23 6.78
N ILE A 136 -5.75 11.11 6.25
CA ILE A 136 -5.50 11.81 4.97
C ILE A 136 -4.24 12.66 5.07
N ARG A 137 -4.14 13.49 6.12
CA ARG A 137 -2.98 14.37 6.36
C ARG A 137 -1.69 13.59 6.56
N ASN A 138 -1.72 12.47 7.30
CA ASN A 138 -0.55 11.59 7.45
C ASN A 138 -0.06 11.06 6.11
N THR A 139 -0.98 10.63 5.25
CA THR A 139 -0.63 10.10 3.92
C THR A 139 -0.15 11.20 2.99
N LEU A 140 -0.76 12.38 3.01
CA LEU A 140 -0.26 13.56 2.27
C LEU A 140 1.16 13.92 2.72
N ALA A 141 1.41 13.95 4.03
CA ALA A 141 2.75 14.22 4.56
C ALA A 141 3.78 13.18 4.08
N LEU A 142 3.41 11.89 4.09
CA LEU A 142 4.26 10.83 3.55
C LEU A 142 4.55 11.04 2.06
N MET A 143 3.52 11.30 1.25
CA MET A 143 3.64 11.44 -0.20
C MET A 143 4.47 12.67 -0.55
N LEU A 144 4.20 13.81 0.07
CA LEU A 144 4.84 15.10 -0.20
C LEU A 144 6.20 15.27 0.52
N GLY A 145 6.64 14.27 1.29
CA GLY A 145 7.91 14.31 2.03
C GLY A 145 7.96 15.37 3.12
N ILE A 146 6.83 15.64 3.77
CA ILE A 146 6.70 16.60 4.86
C ILE A 146 6.97 15.87 6.18
N ASN A 147 7.94 16.35 6.95
CA ASN A 147 8.32 15.73 8.23
C ASN A 147 7.60 16.35 9.44
N ASP A 148 7.35 17.67 9.41
CA ASP A 148 6.79 18.44 10.52
C ASP A 148 5.69 19.40 10.03
N ASP A 149 4.83 19.83 10.95
CA ASP A 149 3.77 20.86 10.78
C ASP A 149 2.73 20.57 9.68
N TYR A 150 2.66 19.34 9.18
CA TYR A 150 1.69 18.94 8.14
C TYR A 150 0.22 19.10 8.57
N TYR A 151 -0.05 19.10 9.89
CA TYR A 151 -1.38 19.31 10.43
C TYR A 151 -1.82 20.77 10.38
N GLU A 152 -0.87 21.71 10.35
CA GLU A 152 -1.13 23.14 10.35
C GLU A 152 -1.27 23.73 8.94
N ARG A 153 -0.95 22.92 7.91
CA ARG A 153 -0.97 23.38 6.52
C ARG A 153 -2.38 23.38 5.93
N SER A 154 -2.70 24.43 5.18
CA SER A 154 -3.94 24.52 4.42
C SER A 154 -3.94 23.59 3.22
N ILE A 155 -5.12 23.31 2.66
CA ILE A 155 -5.28 22.50 1.45
C ILE A 155 -4.54 23.17 0.27
N GLU A 156 -4.59 24.50 0.18
CA GLU A 156 -3.88 25.28 -0.85
C GLU A 156 -2.36 25.12 -0.74
N GLU A 157 -1.80 25.22 0.47
CA GLU A 157 -0.36 25.04 0.70
C GLU A 157 0.09 23.62 0.31
N LEU A 158 -0.71 22.60 0.65
CA LEU A 158 -0.44 21.21 0.24
C LEU A 158 -0.52 21.04 -1.27
N GLY A 159 -1.46 21.72 -1.93
CA GLY A 159 -1.61 21.76 -3.38
C GLY A 159 -0.42 22.43 -4.09
N GLU A 160 0.09 23.53 -3.54
CA GLU A 160 1.28 24.22 -4.06
C GLU A 160 2.53 23.34 -3.94
N ILE A 161 2.73 22.70 -2.79
CA ILE A 161 3.84 21.74 -2.59
C ILE A 161 3.76 20.63 -3.63
N TYR A 162 2.58 20.02 -3.79
CA TYR A 162 2.33 18.98 -4.78
C TYR A 162 2.69 19.46 -6.20
N PHE A 163 2.22 20.64 -6.60
CA PHE A 163 2.45 21.18 -7.93
C PHE A 163 3.94 21.40 -8.23
N GLU A 164 4.71 21.91 -7.27
CA GLU A 164 6.15 22.06 -7.42
C GLU A 164 6.88 20.71 -7.44
N LEU A 165 6.38 19.72 -6.71
CA LEU A 165 6.94 18.38 -6.68
C LEU A 165 6.82 17.69 -8.04
N VAL A 166 5.61 17.65 -8.61
CA VAL A 166 5.35 16.93 -9.86
C VAL A 166 6.03 17.55 -11.08
N LYS A 167 6.38 18.85 -11.04
CA LYS A 167 7.18 19.50 -12.09
C LYS A 167 8.61 18.97 -12.17
N ASN A 168 9.17 18.56 -11.02
CA ASN A 168 10.57 18.21 -10.88
C ASN A 168 10.82 16.69 -10.85
N CYS A 169 9.75 15.90 -10.77
CA CYS A 169 9.82 14.44 -10.75
C CYS A 169 9.66 13.83 -12.14
N ASP A 170 10.28 12.66 -12.33
CA ASP A 170 9.97 11.78 -13.45
C ASP A 170 8.60 11.13 -13.22
N ALA A 171 7.61 11.47 -14.06
CA ALA A 171 6.23 11.00 -13.98
C ALA A 171 6.07 9.49 -14.25
N THR A 172 7.11 8.81 -14.75
CA THR A 172 7.10 7.37 -15.00
C THR A 172 7.61 6.55 -13.80
N LYS A 173 8.04 7.22 -12.74
CA LYS A 173 8.68 6.61 -11.57
C LYS A 173 7.83 6.71 -10.32
N TYR A 174 8.09 5.80 -9.40
CA TYR A 174 7.44 5.71 -8.09
C TYR A 174 8.34 6.28 -6.99
N TYR A 175 7.75 6.95 -6.01
CA TYR A 175 8.44 7.69 -4.98
C TYR A 175 7.96 7.30 -3.57
N TYR A 176 8.90 7.22 -2.64
CA TYR A 176 8.62 7.09 -1.21
C TYR A 176 9.24 8.26 -0.46
N HIS A 177 8.41 9.17 0.05
CA HIS A 177 8.87 10.34 0.79
C HIS A 177 9.88 11.17 -0.02
N ASN A 178 9.50 11.55 -1.25
CA ASN A 178 10.27 12.30 -2.25
C ASN A 178 11.52 11.62 -2.84
N ASP A 179 11.94 10.47 -2.31
CA ASP A 179 13.00 9.67 -2.92
C ASP A 179 12.43 8.67 -3.92
N LEU A 180 13.18 8.38 -4.99
CA LEU A 180 12.84 7.26 -5.87
C LEU A 180 12.72 5.98 -5.05
N SER A 181 11.61 5.28 -5.24
CA SER A 181 11.30 4.08 -4.47
C SER A 181 12.35 2.99 -4.71
N PHE A 182 12.93 2.50 -3.62
CA PHE A 182 13.95 1.45 -3.68
C PHE A 182 14.02 0.70 -2.34
N PRO A 183 14.00 -0.65 -2.32
CA PRO A 183 13.99 -1.41 -1.07
C PRO A 183 15.20 -1.13 -0.19
N GLY A 184 16.36 -0.87 -0.78
CA GLY A 184 17.57 -0.54 -0.05
C GLY A 184 17.42 0.72 0.81
N ASP A 185 16.75 1.76 0.29
CA ASP A 185 16.56 3.02 1.03
C ASP A 185 15.47 2.89 2.10
N LEU A 186 14.44 2.08 1.83
CA LEU A 186 13.45 1.70 2.84
C LEU A 186 14.11 0.93 4.00
N VAL A 187 14.99 -0.02 3.70
CA VAL A 187 15.73 -0.77 4.72
C VAL A 187 16.65 0.15 5.54
N LYS A 188 17.33 1.12 4.90
CA LYS A 188 18.13 2.14 5.62
C LYS A 188 17.30 2.97 6.59
N LYS A 189 16.04 3.27 6.25
CA LYS A 189 15.08 3.96 7.14
C LYS A 189 14.54 3.03 8.24
N LEU A 190 14.38 1.73 7.95
CA LEU A 190 13.85 0.71 8.88
C LEU A 190 14.82 0.35 10.02
N ILE A 191 16.10 0.07 9.70
CA ILE A 191 17.07 -0.45 10.68
C ILE A 191 17.23 0.48 11.90
N PRO A 192 17.45 1.80 11.75
CA PRO A 192 17.62 2.69 12.90
C PRO A 192 16.38 2.72 13.80
N ARG A 193 15.18 2.65 13.21
CA ARG A 193 13.91 2.64 13.95
C ARG A 193 13.76 1.36 14.78
N VAL A 194 14.09 0.22 14.21
CA VAL A 194 14.10 -1.06 14.94
C VAL A 194 15.13 -1.04 16.08
N MET A 195 16.31 -0.47 15.85
CA MET A 195 17.35 -0.34 16.87
C MET A 195 16.93 0.56 18.04
N VAL A 196 16.20 1.65 17.78
CA VAL A 196 15.63 2.51 18.82
C VAL A 196 14.64 1.72 19.66
N SER A 197 13.70 0.98 19.04
CA SER A 197 12.74 0.14 19.78
C SER A 197 13.42 -0.96 20.60
N LEU A 198 14.46 -1.60 20.06
CA LEU A 198 15.27 -2.62 20.75
C LEU A 198 15.97 -2.03 22.00
N ARG A 199 16.67 -0.90 21.83
CA ARG A 199 17.42 -0.24 22.90
C ARG A 199 16.50 0.27 24.00
N ASP A 200 15.43 0.95 23.62
CA ASP A 200 14.53 1.64 24.55
C ASP A 200 13.46 0.68 25.11
N LYS A 201 13.45 -0.58 24.67
CA LYS A 201 12.47 -1.63 25.03
C LYS A 201 11.03 -1.18 24.82
N LYS A 202 10.80 -0.41 23.75
CA LYS A 202 9.47 0.07 23.34
C LYS A 202 8.93 -0.81 22.23
N THR A 203 7.60 -0.78 22.06
CA THR A 203 6.96 -1.37 20.89
C THR A 203 7.40 -0.64 19.63
N PHE A 204 7.52 -1.38 18.53
CA PHE A 204 7.83 -0.84 17.23
C PHE A 204 6.64 -0.03 16.68
N ASP A 205 6.90 1.19 16.20
CA ASP A 205 5.88 2.21 15.93
C ASP A 205 5.68 2.53 14.44
N MET A 206 6.30 1.76 13.55
CA MET A 206 6.24 1.98 12.11
C MET A 206 5.37 0.93 11.41
N VAL A 207 4.43 1.41 10.60
CA VAL A 207 3.49 0.57 9.83
C VAL A 207 3.97 0.39 8.38
N THR A 208 4.29 1.49 7.71
CA THR A 208 4.37 1.55 6.24
C THR A 208 5.54 0.77 5.63
N ILE A 209 6.78 0.97 6.10
CA ILE A 209 7.95 0.33 5.49
C ILE A 209 7.90 -1.21 5.59
N PRO A 210 7.60 -1.82 6.75
CA PRO A 210 7.40 -3.27 6.82
C PRO A 210 6.33 -3.79 5.86
N SER A 211 5.22 -3.07 5.71
CA SER A 211 4.14 -3.40 4.77
C SER A 211 4.65 -3.41 3.33
N ILE A 212 5.21 -2.30 2.86
CA ILE A 212 5.75 -2.15 1.49
C ILE A 212 6.77 -3.24 1.19
N LEU A 213 7.76 -3.46 2.06
CA LEU A 213 8.78 -4.48 1.83
C LEU A 213 8.18 -5.90 1.77
N SER A 214 7.18 -6.19 2.60
CA SER A 214 6.52 -7.50 2.60
C SER A 214 5.72 -7.73 1.32
N ILE A 215 4.96 -6.71 0.90
CA ILE A 215 4.13 -6.74 -0.29
C ILE A 215 5.01 -6.84 -1.54
N TRP A 216 6.09 -6.07 -1.62
CA TRP A 216 7.00 -6.08 -2.76
C TRP A 216 7.75 -7.39 -2.89
N SER A 217 8.23 -7.96 -1.79
CA SER A 217 9.05 -9.17 -1.81
C SER A 217 8.24 -10.46 -1.88
N GLY A 218 6.99 -10.42 -1.41
CA GLY A 218 6.18 -11.61 -1.16
C GLY A 218 6.69 -12.44 0.02
N ILE A 219 7.44 -11.83 0.95
CA ILE A 219 7.97 -12.44 2.17
C ILE A 219 7.58 -11.55 3.34
N LYS A 220 6.97 -12.09 4.40
CA LYS A 220 6.55 -11.28 5.55
C LYS A 220 7.75 -10.71 6.29
N SER A 221 7.74 -9.41 6.54
CA SER A 221 8.67 -8.75 7.46
C SER A 221 8.53 -9.32 8.88
N PRO A 222 9.62 -9.65 9.59
CA PRO A 222 9.57 -10.15 10.97
C PRO A 222 9.24 -9.07 12.00
N VAL A 223 9.29 -7.80 11.60
CA VAL A 223 8.88 -6.65 12.41
C VAL A 223 7.61 -6.04 11.83
N GLN A 224 6.69 -5.64 12.71
CA GLN A 224 5.43 -4.97 12.39
C GLN A 224 5.03 -4.05 13.53
N TYR A 225 4.15 -3.09 13.26
CA TYR A 225 3.63 -2.17 14.26
C TYR A 225 3.12 -2.89 15.52
N GLY A 226 3.44 -2.34 16.69
CA GLY A 226 3.08 -2.90 18.00
C GLY A 226 3.99 -4.06 18.46
N ALA A 227 4.89 -4.57 17.61
CA ALA A 227 5.77 -5.67 18.00
C ALA A 227 6.81 -5.22 19.04
N ILE A 228 7.02 -6.05 20.07
CA ILE A 228 8.21 -5.96 20.93
C ILE A 228 9.41 -6.46 20.13
N ILE A 229 10.47 -5.66 20.05
CA ILE A 229 11.71 -6.00 19.35
C ILE A 229 12.69 -6.67 20.32
N THR A 230 13.14 -7.88 19.97
CA THR A 230 14.14 -8.66 20.70
C THR A 230 15.38 -8.87 19.83
N ASP A 231 16.49 -9.33 20.42
CA ASP A 231 17.68 -9.69 19.66
C ASP A 231 17.40 -10.77 18.60
N GLU A 232 16.47 -11.69 18.89
CA GLU A 232 16.02 -12.73 17.94
C GLU A 232 15.30 -12.11 16.74
N LYS A 233 14.31 -11.25 16.96
CA LYS A 233 13.61 -10.54 15.88
C LYS A 233 14.54 -9.65 15.06
N TYR A 234 15.53 -9.04 15.71
CA TYR A 234 16.54 -8.28 14.99
C TYR A 234 17.38 -9.17 14.07
N ARG A 235 17.79 -10.37 14.51
CA ARG A 235 18.47 -11.35 13.64
C ARG A 235 17.57 -11.80 12.49
N GLU A 236 16.30 -12.10 12.76
CA GLU A 236 15.32 -12.43 11.72
C GLU A 236 15.20 -11.30 10.69
N LEU A 237 15.17 -10.04 11.14
CA LEU A 237 15.16 -8.88 10.26
C LEU A 237 16.40 -8.82 9.37
N MET A 238 17.59 -9.11 9.91
CA MET A 238 18.81 -9.11 9.11
C MET A 238 18.81 -10.23 8.05
N LEU A 239 18.28 -11.42 8.38
CA LEU A 239 18.10 -12.51 7.42
C LEU A 239 17.06 -12.17 6.35
N TYR A 240 15.97 -11.52 6.76
CA TYR A 240 14.96 -11.01 5.85
C TYR A 240 15.56 -9.99 4.87
N ILE A 241 16.34 -9.03 5.36
CA ILE A 241 17.05 -8.04 4.53
C ILE A 241 18.01 -8.73 3.54
N ASP A 242 18.79 -9.71 3.99
CA ASP A 242 19.67 -10.51 3.11
C ASP A 242 18.87 -11.16 1.98
N SER A 243 17.68 -11.70 2.28
CA SER A 243 16.80 -12.27 1.25
C SER A 243 16.32 -11.24 0.22
N LEU A 244 16.10 -9.98 0.63
CA LEU A 244 15.73 -8.90 -0.29
C LEU A 244 16.87 -8.60 -1.26
N THR A 245 18.13 -8.64 -0.82
CA THR A 245 19.29 -8.34 -1.69
C THR A 245 19.49 -9.34 -2.83
N LYS A 246 18.89 -10.54 -2.72
CA LYS A 246 18.97 -11.60 -3.73
C LYS A 246 17.97 -11.41 -4.88
N LYS A 247 17.05 -10.44 -4.78
CA LYS A 247 16.08 -10.10 -5.82
C LYS A 247 16.60 -8.93 -6.66
N GLU A 248 16.19 -8.89 -7.93
CA GLU A 248 16.53 -7.80 -8.84
C GLU A 248 15.57 -6.62 -8.69
N TRP A 249 16.03 -5.57 -8.03
CA TRP A 249 15.28 -4.34 -7.83
C TRP A 249 15.82 -3.22 -8.72
N LYS A 250 14.90 -2.46 -9.30
CA LYS A 250 15.19 -1.26 -10.09
C LYS A 250 14.70 -0.04 -9.32
N ILE A 251 15.52 1.01 -9.35
CA ILE A 251 15.22 2.27 -8.68
C ILE A 251 14.01 2.93 -9.36
N GLY A 252 13.07 3.39 -8.55
CA GLY A 252 11.86 4.08 -8.97
C GLY A 252 10.81 3.18 -9.62
N GLU A 253 10.92 1.86 -9.47
CA GLU A 253 9.93 0.89 -9.94
C GLU A 253 9.09 0.34 -8.78
N LYS A 254 7.84 -0.02 -9.06
CA LYS A 254 6.93 -0.62 -8.09
C LYS A 254 6.76 -2.11 -8.31
N TYR A 255 6.68 -2.85 -7.21
CA TYR A 255 6.61 -4.31 -7.22
C TYR A 255 5.45 -4.85 -6.40
N PHE A 256 4.97 -6.02 -6.79
CA PHE A 256 4.03 -6.82 -6.03
C PHE A 256 4.47 -8.29 -6.08
N TYR A 257 4.81 -8.85 -4.92
CA TYR A 257 5.25 -10.24 -4.76
C TYR A 257 6.43 -10.66 -5.66
N GLY A 258 7.34 -9.72 -5.93
CA GLY A 258 8.52 -9.90 -6.78
C GLY A 258 8.30 -9.60 -8.25
N HIS A 259 7.08 -9.23 -8.65
CA HIS A 259 6.74 -8.87 -10.02
C HIS A 259 6.64 -7.36 -10.17
N LEU A 260 7.16 -6.82 -11.27
CA LEU A 260 6.95 -5.41 -11.63
C LEU A 260 5.45 -5.18 -11.85
N VAL A 261 4.92 -4.13 -11.24
CA VAL A 261 3.53 -3.72 -11.45
C VAL A 261 3.42 -3.12 -12.86
N VAL A 262 2.49 -3.65 -13.64
CA VAL A 262 2.17 -3.23 -15.03
C VAL A 262 0.69 -2.98 -15.21
#